data_AF-A0AAC8UUQ6-F1
#
_entry.id   AF-A0AAC8UUQ6-F1
#
_cell.length_a   1.000
_cell.length_b   1.000
_cell.length_c   1.000
_cell.angle_alpha   90.00
_cell.angle_beta   90.00
_cell.angle_gamma   90.00
#
_symmetry.space_group_name_H-M   'P 1'
#
loop_
_entity.id
_entity.type
_entity.pdbx_description
1 polymer ?
#
loop_
_entity_poly.entity_id
_entity_poly.type
_entity_poly.pdbx_seq_one_letter_code
_entity_poly.pdbx_strand_id
1 'polypeptide(L)'
;MLVMTLAVALFVVSNWRSLSYYRTALTTLATGLVTGKTTTTKSADYRSSGYILRNTTDATTRTGADNTPVEEAMQGVLLQKTYHYHYAADTPSRVKQKFNAAIQIYNQTGIVKLTAGKANSNENQITLSAYRKKEELSQGTVEFGHGGPQITQRISWRGIQTTNAGKAKLNVTYKQAVKLSVAVHELGHALGLDHSSDKDSVMTPIDHGNTQLSAADVQSLRSIYDKK
;
A
#
# COMPACT_ATOMS: atom_id res chain seq x y z
N MET A 1 4.63 -7.61 -45.29
CA MET A 1 3.74 -8.12 -44.22
C MET A 1 4.11 -7.41 -42.93
N LEU A 2 3.20 -6.58 -42.42
CA LEU A 2 3.40 -5.79 -41.20
C LEU A 2 2.95 -6.63 -40.00
N VAL A 3 3.88 -7.08 -39.16
CA VAL A 3 3.54 -7.76 -37.91
C VAL A 3 3.30 -6.68 -36.84
N MET A 4 2.03 -6.37 -36.57
CA MET A 4 1.65 -5.65 -35.35
C MET A 4 1.70 -6.65 -34.19
N THR A 5 2.77 -6.64 -33.42
CA THR A 5 2.82 -7.33 -32.13
C THR A 5 2.10 -6.46 -31.09
N LEU A 6 0.91 -6.90 -30.67
CA LEU A 6 0.24 -6.41 -29.48
C LEU A 6 1.09 -6.79 -28.26
N ALA A 7 1.79 -5.83 -27.67
CA ALA A 7 2.43 -6.03 -26.37
C ALA A 7 1.35 -5.91 -25.27
N VAL A 8 1.03 -7.03 -24.63
CA VAL A 8 0.14 -7.08 -23.47
C VAL A 8 0.95 -6.71 -22.23
N ALA A 9 0.59 -5.62 -21.54
CA ALA A 9 1.34 -5.08 -20.41
C ALA A 9 0.79 -5.58 -19.07
N LEU A 10 1.40 -6.66 -18.55
CA LEU A 10 1.19 -7.13 -17.18
C LEU A 10 2.12 -6.39 -16.21
N PHE A 11 1.53 -5.84 -15.17
CA PHE A 11 2.16 -5.41 -13.94
C PHE A 11 2.37 -6.62 -13.04
N VAL A 12 3.63 -7.00 -12.84
CA VAL A 12 3.99 -7.93 -11.77
C VAL A 12 4.54 -7.10 -10.63
N VAL A 13 3.68 -6.67 -9.70
CA VAL A 13 4.18 -6.56 -8.33
C VAL A 13 4.36 -8.01 -7.92
N SER A 14 5.61 -8.46 -7.95
CA SER A 14 5.96 -9.74 -7.36
C SER A 14 5.39 -9.71 -5.96
N ASN A 15 4.47 -10.63 -5.64
CA ASN A 15 4.16 -10.99 -4.26
C ASN A 15 5.41 -11.70 -3.66
N TRP A 16 6.56 -11.04 -3.78
CA TRP A 16 7.79 -11.44 -3.16
C TRP A 16 7.57 -11.06 -1.71
N ARG A 17 7.14 -12.05 -0.93
CA ARG A 17 7.41 -12.12 0.50
C ARG A 17 8.90 -11.84 0.66
N SER A 18 9.29 -10.58 0.82
CA SER A 18 10.70 -10.26 1.00
C SER A 18 11.12 -10.92 2.31
N LEU A 19 12.09 -11.83 2.21
CA LEU A 19 12.77 -12.45 3.36
C LEU A 19 13.48 -11.41 4.26
N SER A 20 13.40 -10.13 3.92
CA SER A 20 13.94 -8.99 4.65
C SER A 20 13.20 -8.65 5.94
N TYR A 21 12.07 -9.28 6.25
CA TYR A 21 11.32 -9.02 7.50
C TYR A 21 11.98 -9.58 8.78
N TYR A 22 13.08 -10.33 8.66
CA TYR A 22 13.72 -10.98 9.80
C TYR A 22 15.18 -10.57 9.96
N ARG A 23 15.53 -9.31 10.22
CA ARG A 23 16.81 -9.01 10.89
C ARG A 23 16.80 -7.76 11.77
N THR A 24 17.24 -8.01 13.02
CA THR A 24 17.88 -7.09 13.98
C THR A 24 16.90 -6.27 14.85
N ALA A 25 16.98 -6.24 16.19
CA ALA A 25 17.74 -6.97 17.20
C ALA A 25 17.02 -6.84 18.56
N LEU A 26 17.40 -7.71 19.50
CA LEU A 26 17.01 -7.72 20.92
C LEU A 26 17.07 -6.34 21.58
N THR A 27 16.12 -6.03 22.47
CA THR A 27 16.33 -6.15 23.94
C THR A 27 15.08 -5.77 24.75
N THR A 28 14.85 -6.56 25.79
CA THR A 28 14.15 -6.26 27.05
C THR A 28 12.60 -6.22 27.03
N LEU A 29 11.99 -7.29 27.56
CA LEU A 29 11.41 -7.26 28.91
C LEU A 29 11.07 -8.69 29.38
N ALA A 30 11.99 -9.21 30.17
CA ALA A 30 11.76 -10.33 31.06
C ALA A 30 10.86 -9.86 32.20
N THR A 31 9.57 -10.20 32.16
CA THR A 31 8.70 -10.16 33.35
C THR A 31 7.48 -11.08 33.20
N GLY A 32 7.67 -12.28 32.62
CA GLY A 32 6.60 -13.27 32.52
C GLY A 32 7.02 -14.74 32.52
N LEU A 33 8.33 -15.04 32.51
CA LEU A 33 8.83 -16.41 32.37
C LEU A 33 9.03 -17.19 33.68
N VAL A 34 8.60 -16.63 34.83
CA VAL A 34 8.73 -17.31 36.13
C VAL A 34 7.38 -17.41 36.80
N THR A 35 6.49 -18.20 36.21
CA THR A 35 5.54 -19.08 36.91
C THR A 35 4.68 -19.75 35.86
N GLY A 36 4.88 -21.05 35.67
CA GLY A 36 4.01 -21.89 34.86
C GLY A 36 2.60 -21.91 35.44
N LYS A 37 1.78 -20.93 35.05
CA LYS A 37 0.36 -20.88 35.35
C LYS A 37 -0.39 -20.52 34.09
N THR A 38 -0.81 -21.57 33.40
CA THR A 38 -1.87 -21.56 32.39
C THR A 38 -3.07 -20.84 33.00
N THR A 39 -3.19 -19.55 32.72
CA THR A 39 -4.34 -18.76 33.14
C THR A 39 -5.15 -18.50 31.89
N THR A 40 -6.25 -19.23 31.78
CA THR A 40 -7.28 -19.06 30.76
C THR A 40 -7.95 -17.70 30.98
N THR A 41 -7.31 -16.62 30.55
CA THR A 41 -7.93 -15.31 30.45
C THR A 41 -8.55 -15.18 29.06
N LYS A 42 -9.89 -15.11 29.02
CA LYS A 42 -10.62 -14.52 27.89
C LYS A 42 -10.00 -13.15 27.61
N SER A 43 -9.27 -12.98 26.51
CA SER A 43 -8.71 -11.70 26.13
C SER A 43 -8.80 -11.49 24.62
N ALA A 44 -9.85 -10.72 24.27
CA ALA A 44 -9.96 -9.74 23.20
C ALA A 44 -9.26 -10.04 21.87
N ASP A 45 -10.07 -10.30 20.84
CA ASP A 45 -10.02 -9.96 19.40
C ASP A 45 -8.72 -9.42 18.77
N TYR A 46 -7.52 -9.67 19.28
CA TYR A 46 -6.27 -9.12 18.78
C TYR A 46 -5.19 -10.21 18.67
N ARG A 47 -4.53 -10.26 17.51
CA ARG A 47 -3.37 -11.14 17.24
C ARG A 47 -2.15 -10.32 16.88
N SER A 48 -1.01 -10.71 17.45
CA SER A 48 0.29 -10.15 17.11
C SER A 48 0.90 -10.93 15.94
N SER A 49 1.16 -10.27 14.81
CA SER A 49 2.01 -10.80 13.74
C SER A 49 3.32 -10.00 13.76
N GLY A 50 4.36 -10.58 14.38
CA GLY A 50 5.53 -9.79 14.81
C GLY A 50 5.14 -8.78 15.89
N TYR A 51 5.54 -7.51 15.74
CA TYR A 51 5.20 -6.39 16.64
C TYR A 51 3.91 -5.63 16.26
N ILE A 52 3.18 -6.08 15.23
CA ILE A 52 1.92 -5.44 14.83
C ILE A 52 0.75 -6.14 15.54
N LEU A 53 0.07 -5.41 16.40
CA LEU A 53 -1.21 -5.74 17.01
C LEU A 53 -2.33 -5.45 16.01
N ARG A 54 -3.05 -6.50 15.64
CA ARG A 54 -4.17 -6.43 14.70
C ARG A 54 -5.44 -6.90 15.37
N ASN A 55 -6.53 -6.18 15.19
CA ASN A 55 -7.85 -6.69 15.57
C ASN A 55 -8.17 -7.87 14.65
N THR A 56 -8.34 -9.09 15.14
CA THR A 56 -8.62 -10.29 14.34
C THR A 56 -9.95 -10.26 13.64
N THR A 57 -10.93 -9.56 14.22
CA THR A 57 -12.27 -9.37 13.63
C THR A 57 -12.18 -8.44 12.42
N ASP A 58 -11.30 -7.43 12.49
CA ASP A 58 -11.02 -6.50 11.38
C ASP A 58 -9.83 -6.92 10.49
N ALA A 59 -8.99 -7.83 10.95
CA ALA A 59 -7.87 -8.40 10.20
C ALA A 59 -8.40 -9.31 9.10
N THR A 60 -9.65 -9.75 9.24
CA THR A 60 -10.47 -10.22 8.15
C THR A 60 -11.26 -9.07 7.52
N THR A 61 -10.65 -7.92 7.21
CA THR A 61 -11.03 -7.16 5.99
C THR A 61 -10.75 -8.07 4.78
N ARG A 62 -11.47 -9.20 4.74
CA ARG A 62 -11.91 -9.86 3.55
C ARG A 62 -12.83 -8.82 2.94
N THR A 63 -12.25 -8.03 2.05
CA THR A 63 -13.04 -7.43 1.00
C THR A 63 -13.95 -8.55 0.49
N GLY A 64 -15.26 -8.31 0.43
CA GLY A 64 -16.17 -9.29 -0.19
C GLY A 64 -15.60 -9.71 -1.55
N ALA A 65 -16.01 -10.86 -2.08
CA ALA A 65 -15.51 -11.33 -3.38
C ALA A 65 -15.58 -10.25 -4.48
N ASP A 66 -16.47 -9.26 -4.31
CA ASP A 66 -16.73 -8.15 -5.23
C ASP A 66 -15.96 -6.85 -4.92
N ASN A 67 -15.21 -6.79 -3.81
CA ASN A 67 -14.44 -5.61 -3.39
C ASN A 67 -12.96 -5.77 -3.68
N THR A 68 -12.28 -4.68 -4.04
CA THR A 68 -10.83 -4.65 -4.25
C THR A 68 -10.08 -5.09 -2.99
N PRO A 69 -9.23 -6.13 -3.05
CA PRO A 69 -8.44 -6.60 -1.91
C PRO A 69 -7.70 -5.50 -1.14
N VAL A 70 -7.45 -5.73 0.15
CA VAL A 70 -6.70 -4.82 1.03
C VAL A 70 -5.33 -5.43 1.31
N GLU A 71 -4.28 -4.62 1.17
CA GLU A 71 -2.89 -4.95 1.49
C GLU A 71 -2.77 -5.59 2.87
N GLU A 72 -2.08 -6.74 2.96
CA GLU A 72 -1.99 -7.53 4.20
C GLU A 72 -1.49 -6.69 5.38
N ALA A 73 -0.56 -5.75 5.14
CA ALA A 73 -0.03 -4.87 6.18
C ALA A 73 -1.09 -3.93 6.79
N MET A 74 -2.14 -3.60 6.03
CA MET A 74 -3.19 -2.65 6.39
C MET A 74 -4.41 -3.33 7.04
N GLN A 75 -4.46 -4.66 7.00
CA GLN A 75 -5.58 -5.43 7.56
C GLN A 75 -5.55 -5.39 9.10
N GLY A 76 -6.71 -5.08 9.70
CA GLY A 76 -6.89 -5.09 11.16
C GLY A 76 -6.16 -4.00 11.94
N VAL A 77 -5.65 -2.96 11.28
CA VAL A 77 -5.05 -1.79 11.93
C VAL A 77 -5.92 -0.55 11.77
N LEU A 78 -5.79 0.40 12.69
CA LEU A 78 -6.44 1.71 12.63
C LEU A 78 -5.45 2.75 12.13
N LEU A 79 -5.80 3.47 11.06
CA LEU A 79 -4.95 4.49 10.46
C LEU A 79 -5.67 5.83 10.35
N GLN A 80 -4.92 6.90 10.53
CA GLN A 80 -5.41 8.24 10.24
C GLN A 80 -5.66 8.42 8.74
N LYS A 81 -6.67 9.22 8.39
CA LYS A 81 -7.04 9.50 6.99
C LYS A 81 -6.09 10.47 6.28
N THR A 82 -5.33 11.25 7.06
CA THR A 82 -4.45 12.31 6.53
C THR A 82 -3.05 11.76 6.31
N TYR A 83 -2.51 12.03 5.13
CA TYR A 83 -1.15 11.71 4.74
C TYR A 83 -0.41 12.97 4.31
N HIS A 84 0.87 13.07 4.68
CA HIS A 84 1.79 14.04 4.10
C HIS A 84 2.61 13.39 3.00
N TYR A 85 2.52 13.91 1.78
CA TYR A 85 3.30 13.39 0.66
C TYR A 85 4.50 14.29 0.35
N HIS A 86 5.59 13.66 -0.06
CA HIS A 86 6.75 14.36 -0.62
C HIS A 86 7.32 13.58 -1.79
N TYR A 87 8.03 14.29 -2.66
CA TYR A 87 8.79 13.68 -3.73
C TYR A 87 10.20 13.35 -3.25
N ALA A 88 10.72 12.18 -3.62
CA ALA A 88 12.15 11.91 -3.49
C ALA A 88 12.96 12.90 -4.35
N ALA A 89 14.23 13.09 -3.98
CA ALA A 89 15.17 13.88 -4.78
C ALA A 89 15.18 13.39 -6.24
N ASP A 90 15.38 14.34 -7.17
CA ASP A 90 15.49 14.08 -8.61
C ASP A 90 14.28 13.42 -9.28
N THR A 91 13.12 13.36 -8.62
CA THR A 91 11.88 12.88 -9.25
C THR A 91 11.54 13.74 -10.47
N PRO A 92 11.46 13.18 -11.69
CA PRO A 92 11.24 13.96 -12.91
C PRO A 92 9.91 14.70 -12.90
N SER A 93 9.86 15.90 -13.49
CA SER A 93 8.64 16.73 -13.54
C SER A 93 7.44 15.99 -14.15
N ARG A 94 7.66 15.17 -15.19
CA ARG A 94 6.62 14.34 -15.80
C ARG A 94 6.01 13.32 -14.83
N VAL A 95 6.80 12.78 -13.89
CA VAL A 95 6.32 11.84 -12.86
C VAL A 95 5.55 12.60 -11.78
N LYS A 96 6.07 13.77 -11.36
CA LYS A 96 5.35 14.67 -10.44
C LYS A 96 3.98 15.05 -10.97
N GLN A 97 3.86 15.35 -12.28
CA GLN A 97 2.59 15.66 -12.92
C GLN A 97 1.59 14.50 -12.82
N LYS A 98 2.01 13.25 -13.07
CA LYS A 98 1.13 12.07 -12.96
C LYS A 98 0.68 11.82 -11.52
N PHE A 99 1.60 11.88 -10.56
CA PHE A 99 1.22 11.71 -9.17
C PHE A 99 0.37 12.86 -8.62
N ASN A 100 0.60 14.11 -9.02
CA ASN A 100 -0.27 15.22 -8.63
C ASN A 100 -1.72 14.99 -9.10
N ALA A 101 -1.92 14.47 -10.32
CA ALA A 101 -3.24 14.11 -10.80
C ALA A 101 -3.84 12.91 -10.05
N ALA A 102 -3.04 11.88 -9.75
CA ALA A 102 -3.48 10.75 -8.92
C ALA A 102 -3.90 11.20 -7.51
N ILE A 103 -3.13 12.09 -6.88
CA ILE A 103 -3.45 12.70 -5.58
C ILE A 103 -4.82 13.40 -5.63
N GLN A 104 -5.11 14.14 -6.69
CA GLN A 104 -6.40 14.80 -6.85
C GLN A 104 -7.55 13.77 -6.90
N ILE A 105 -7.38 12.68 -7.64
CA ILE A 105 -8.39 11.60 -7.73
C ILE A 105 -8.69 11.00 -6.34
N TYR A 106 -7.66 10.63 -5.57
CA TYR A 106 -7.88 10.08 -4.23
C TYR A 106 -8.43 11.12 -3.24
N ASN A 107 -7.98 12.38 -3.30
CA ASN A 107 -8.52 13.45 -2.46
C ASN A 107 -9.99 13.76 -2.77
N GLN A 108 -10.42 13.66 -4.03
CA GLN A 108 -11.81 13.88 -4.45
C GLN A 108 -12.79 12.87 -3.83
N THR A 109 -12.31 11.71 -3.39
CA THR A 109 -13.14 10.72 -2.68
C THR A 109 -13.62 11.22 -1.31
N GLY A 110 -12.88 12.15 -0.68
CA GLY A 110 -13.08 12.57 0.70
C GLY A 110 -12.75 11.50 1.76
N ILE A 111 -12.31 10.31 1.36
CA ILE A 111 -11.98 9.20 2.29
C ILE A 111 -10.58 9.40 2.88
N VAL A 112 -9.65 9.89 2.06
CA VAL A 112 -8.28 10.22 2.45
C VAL A 112 -7.97 11.68 2.13
N LYS A 113 -6.97 12.23 2.82
CA LYS A 113 -6.49 13.59 2.59
C LYS A 113 -4.96 13.60 2.46
N LEU A 114 -4.48 13.74 1.24
CA LEU A 114 -3.07 13.85 0.90
C LEU A 114 -2.69 15.33 0.78
N THR A 115 -1.75 15.78 1.60
CA THR A 115 -1.25 17.15 1.62
C THR A 115 0.26 17.18 1.39
N ALA A 116 0.76 18.19 0.69
CA ALA A 116 2.19 18.31 0.45
C ALA A 116 2.93 18.59 1.76
N GLY A 117 4.02 17.85 2.02
CA GLY A 117 4.86 18.08 3.20
C GLY A 117 5.58 16.83 3.68
N LYS A 118 6.42 17.00 4.69
CA LYS A 118 6.99 15.88 5.45
C LYS A 118 6.12 15.65 6.69
N ALA A 119 5.74 14.41 6.93
CA ALA A 119 5.07 14.01 8.15
C ALA A 119 6.04 14.12 9.34
N ASN A 120 5.48 14.36 10.53
CA ASN A 120 6.18 14.03 11.76
C ASN A 120 6.13 12.50 12.01
N SER A 121 6.84 12.04 13.04
CA SER A 121 6.99 10.59 13.29
C SER A 121 5.71 9.85 13.69
N ASN A 122 4.61 10.55 13.94
CA ASN A 122 3.32 10.00 14.35
C ASN A 122 2.23 10.16 13.28
N GLU A 123 2.58 10.73 12.12
CA GLU A 123 1.68 10.96 11.01
C GLU A 123 1.97 10.00 9.86
N ASN A 124 0.95 9.75 9.03
CA ASN A 124 1.14 8.98 7.82
C ASN A 124 1.87 9.80 6.76
N GLN A 125 2.70 9.14 5.95
CA GLN A 125 3.40 9.75 4.84
C GLN A 125 3.42 8.89 3.60
N ILE A 126 3.59 9.54 2.45
CA ILE A 126 3.87 8.86 1.18
C ILE A 126 5.10 9.48 0.52
N THR A 127 6.09 8.64 0.19
CA THR A 127 7.20 9.04 -0.68
C THR A 127 6.87 8.68 -2.12
N LEU A 128 6.78 9.70 -2.96
CA LEU A 128 6.52 9.60 -4.39
C LEU A 128 7.83 9.71 -5.15
N SER A 129 8.12 8.80 -6.07
CA SER A 129 9.39 8.87 -6.81
C SER A 129 9.37 8.22 -8.19
N ALA A 130 10.55 8.17 -8.80
CA ALA A 130 10.82 7.40 -10.00
C ALA A 130 12.00 6.46 -9.73
N TYR A 131 12.08 5.38 -10.51
CA TYR A 131 13.23 4.50 -10.53
C TYR A 131 13.53 4.05 -11.96
N ARG A 132 14.70 3.43 -12.16
CA ARG A 132 15.13 2.88 -13.44
C ARG A 132 15.54 1.44 -13.24
N LYS A 133 14.74 0.52 -13.76
CA LYS A 133 15.06 -0.91 -13.84
C LYS A 133 14.69 -1.41 -15.23
N LYS A 134 15.59 -2.18 -15.86
CA LYS A 134 15.27 -2.94 -17.08
C LYS A 134 14.85 -4.33 -16.63
N GLU A 135 13.74 -4.82 -17.16
CA GLU A 135 13.30 -6.20 -16.97
C GLU A 135 13.90 -7.10 -18.04
N GLU A 136 14.22 -8.34 -17.65
CA GLU A 136 14.72 -9.37 -18.54
C GLU A 136 13.61 -9.85 -19.49
N LEU A 137 13.89 -9.87 -20.80
CA LEU A 137 12.89 -10.20 -21.84
C LEU A 137 12.29 -11.61 -21.69
N SER A 138 12.98 -12.52 -21.00
CA SER A 138 12.51 -13.88 -20.70
C SER A 138 11.33 -13.92 -19.73
N GLN A 139 11.06 -12.83 -19.00
CA GLN A 139 9.97 -12.78 -18.02
C GLN A 139 8.59 -12.44 -18.62
N GLY A 140 8.52 -12.16 -19.93
CA GLY A 140 7.27 -11.96 -20.68
C GLY A 140 6.41 -10.76 -20.23
N THR A 141 6.87 -9.97 -19.25
CA THR A 141 6.13 -8.90 -18.58
C THR A 141 7.06 -7.76 -18.17
N VAL A 142 6.52 -6.54 -17.98
CA VAL A 142 7.32 -5.34 -17.66
C VAL A 142 6.70 -4.60 -16.49
N GLU A 143 7.46 -4.43 -15.41
CA GLU A 143 7.07 -3.64 -14.23
C GLU A 143 7.12 -2.14 -14.56
N PHE A 144 5.96 -1.46 -14.57
CA PHE A 144 5.89 -0.01 -14.81
C PHE A 144 5.94 0.82 -13.52
N GLY A 145 5.90 0.20 -12.34
CA GLY A 145 5.81 0.88 -11.07
C GLY A 145 5.95 -0.03 -9.87
N HIS A 146 6.10 0.58 -8.69
CA HIS A 146 6.10 -0.14 -7.43
C HIS A 146 5.63 0.76 -6.29
N GLY A 147 4.68 0.26 -5.50
CA GLY A 147 4.09 0.94 -4.39
C GLY A 147 3.79 0.00 -3.23
N GLY A 148 3.17 0.55 -2.18
CA GLY A 148 2.72 -0.24 -1.04
C GLY A 148 2.91 0.46 0.31
N PRO A 149 2.25 -0.07 1.34
CA PRO A 149 2.31 0.47 2.69
C PRO A 149 3.59 0.07 3.42
N GLN A 150 3.98 0.88 4.40
CA GLN A 150 5.03 0.52 5.36
C GLN A 150 4.53 0.84 6.77
N ILE A 151 3.97 -0.16 7.45
CA ILE A 151 3.24 0.04 8.70
C ILE A 151 4.17 -0.03 9.90
N THR A 152 4.04 0.94 10.80
CA THR A 152 4.72 0.98 12.09
C THR A 152 3.68 1.15 13.19
N GLN A 153 3.81 0.37 14.26
CA GLN A 153 3.02 0.57 15.48
C GLN A 153 3.94 0.94 16.65
N ARG A 154 3.51 1.94 17.42
CA ARG A 154 4.16 2.36 18.66
C ARG A 154 3.17 2.13 19.80
N ILE A 155 3.55 1.24 20.71
CA ILE A 155 2.77 0.93 21.90
C ILE A 155 3.23 1.85 23.03
N SER A 156 2.28 2.53 23.66
CA SER A 156 2.53 3.36 24.83
C SER A 156 1.38 3.21 25.83
N TRP A 157 1.54 3.81 27.01
CA TRP A 157 0.46 3.89 27.99
C TRP A 157 -0.79 4.64 27.46
N ARG A 158 -0.64 5.44 26.40
CA ARG A 158 -1.74 6.16 25.72
C ARG A 158 -2.47 5.31 24.67
N GLY A 159 -2.04 4.06 24.46
CA GLY A 159 -2.58 3.16 23.44
C GLY A 159 -1.61 2.87 22.30
N ILE A 160 -2.15 2.32 21.22
CA ILE A 160 -1.40 1.89 20.03
C ILE A 160 -1.51 2.98 18.96
N GLN A 161 -0.39 3.62 18.63
CA GLN A 161 -0.30 4.54 17.50
C GLN A 161 0.15 3.75 16.26
N THR A 162 -0.63 3.76 15.19
CA THR A 162 -0.23 3.17 13.90
C THR A 162 0.06 4.27 12.88
N THR A 163 1.17 4.13 12.16
CA THR A 163 1.50 4.99 11.02
C THR A 163 1.83 4.17 9.78
N ASN A 164 1.56 4.74 8.60
CA ASN A 164 1.94 4.20 7.30
C ASN A 164 2.94 5.15 6.62
N ALA A 165 4.14 4.65 6.33
CA ALA A 165 5.17 5.32 5.55
C ALA A 165 5.23 4.77 4.11
N GLY A 166 4.11 4.89 3.38
CA GLY A 166 3.91 4.29 2.07
C GLY A 166 4.83 4.85 0.99
N LYS A 167 4.97 4.11 -0.10
CA LYS A 167 5.77 4.51 -1.27
C LYS A 167 4.94 4.30 -2.53
N ALA A 168 5.18 5.12 -3.54
CA ALA A 168 4.66 4.92 -4.89
C ALA A 168 5.69 5.42 -5.90
N LYS A 169 6.09 4.58 -6.86
CA LYS A 169 7.19 4.88 -7.78
C LYS A 169 6.86 4.46 -9.20
N LEU A 170 7.28 5.24 -10.19
CA LEU A 170 7.15 4.90 -11.62
C LEU A 170 8.50 4.46 -12.22
N ASN A 171 8.48 3.42 -13.05
CA ASN A 171 9.65 2.93 -13.78
C ASN A 171 9.91 3.80 -15.01
N VAL A 172 10.81 4.79 -14.89
CA VAL A 172 11.08 5.72 -16.00
C VAL A 172 12.04 5.17 -17.06
N THR A 173 12.44 3.90 -16.96
CA THR A 173 13.12 3.17 -18.04
C THR A 173 12.24 3.09 -19.28
N TYR A 174 10.93 2.88 -19.10
CA TYR A 174 9.96 2.70 -20.18
C TYR A 174 9.10 3.96 -20.29
N LYS A 175 9.09 4.63 -21.45
CA LYS A 175 8.31 5.87 -21.63
C LYS A 175 6.81 5.64 -21.38
N GLN A 176 6.33 4.45 -21.76
CA GLN A 176 4.96 3.99 -21.61
C GLN A 176 4.55 3.78 -20.14
N ALA A 177 5.49 3.65 -19.20
CA ALA A 177 5.19 3.51 -17.78
C ALA A 177 4.77 4.83 -17.11
N VAL A 178 5.10 5.98 -17.72
CA VAL A 178 4.77 7.30 -17.16
C VAL A 178 3.35 7.72 -17.54
N LYS A 179 2.37 6.94 -17.07
CA LYS A 179 0.93 7.14 -17.29
C LYS A 179 0.23 7.57 -16.01
N LEU A 180 -0.96 8.16 -16.17
CA LEU A 180 -1.82 8.48 -15.04
C LEU A 180 -2.37 7.21 -14.39
N SER A 181 -2.82 6.24 -15.19
CA SER A 181 -3.36 4.96 -14.69
C SER A 181 -2.40 4.26 -13.75
N VAL A 182 -1.13 4.15 -14.15
CA VAL A 182 -0.07 3.58 -13.32
C VAL A 182 0.13 4.39 -12.03
N ALA A 183 0.18 5.72 -12.10
CA ALA A 183 0.32 6.54 -10.90
C ALA A 183 -0.86 6.40 -9.93
N VAL A 184 -2.08 6.22 -10.45
CA VAL A 184 -3.29 5.97 -9.65
C VAL A 184 -3.22 4.59 -8.99
N HIS A 185 -2.75 3.58 -9.72
CA HIS A 185 -2.52 2.22 -9.23
C HIS A 185 -1.50 2.18 -8.08
N GLU A 186 -0.29 2.73 -8.30
CA GLU A 186 0.77 2.72 -7.28
C GLU A 186 0.38 3.49 -6.01
N LEU A 187 -0.36 4.59 -6.18
CA LEU A 187 -0.87 5.35 -5.06
C LEU A 187 -1.96 4.57 -4.30
N GLY A 188 -2.74 3.75 -5.00
CA GLY A 188 -3.71 2.83 -4.40
C GLY A 188 -3.03 1.82 -3.47
N HIS A 189 -1.94 1.20 -3.93
CA HIS A 189 -1.09 0.35 -3.07
C HIS A 189 -0.58 1.08 -1.84
N ALA A 190 -0.05 2.30 -2.01
CA ALA A 190 0.43 3.11 -0.88
C ALA A 190 -0.67 3.41 0.17
N LEU A 191 -1.92 3.51 -0.29
CA LEU A 191 -3.12 3.73 0.52
C LEU A 191 -3.78 2.42 0.99
N GLY A 192 -3.24 1.26 0.61
CA GLY A 192 -3.60 -0.04 1.14
C GLY A 192 -4.54 -0.89 0.30
N LEU A 193 -4.81 -0.52 -0.95
CA LEU A 193 -5.49 -1.41 -1.91
C LEU A 193 -4.48 -2.40 -2.48
N ASP A 194 -4.86 -3.67 -2.57
CA ASP A 194 -4.12 -4.73 -3.26
C ASP A 194 -4.81 -5.02 -4.61
N HIS A 195 -4.22 -5.89 -5.41
CA HIS A 195 -4.67 -6.16 -6.77
C HIS A 195 -6.10 -6.67 -6.84
N SER A 196 -6.88 -6.07 -7.74
CA SER A 196 -8.21 -6.53 -8.12
C SER A 196 -8.15 -7.44 -9.35
N SER A 197 -9.03 -8.44 -9.40
CA SER A 197 -9.28 -9.25 -10.59
C SER A 197 -10.28 -8.59 -11.55
N ASP A 198 -10.96 -7.53 -11.12
CA ASP A 198 -11.93 -6.77 -11.93
C ASP A 198 -11.20 -5.83 -12.89
N LYS A 199 -11.42 -6.00 -14.20
CA LYS A 199 -10.75 -5.25 -15.27
C LYS A 199 -11.08 -3.77 -15.29
N ASP A 200 -12.17 -3.36 -14.64
CA ASP A 200 -12.58 -1.95 -14.56
C ASP A 200 -11.96 -1.22 -13.35
N SER A 201 -11.34 -1.96 -12.42
CA SER A 201 -10.61 -1.39 -11.30
C SER A 201 -9.30 -0.74 -11.76
N VAL A 202 -8.87 0.30 -11.05
CA VAL A 202 -7.51 0.84 -11.22
C VAL A 202 -6.44 -0.08 -10.62
N MET A 203 -6.84 -1.01 -9.76
CA MET A 203 -5.98 -1.95 -9.07
C MET A 203 -5.78 -3.25 -9.85
N THR A 204 -6.12 -3.30 -11.13
CA THR A 204 -5.79 -4.45 -11.97
C THR A 204 -4.28 -4.59 -12.09
N PRO A 205 -3.73 -5.82 -11.98
CA PRO A 205 -2.31 -6.06 -12.23
C PRO A 205 -1.96 -5.95 -13.71
N ILE A 206 -2.85 -5.50 -14.58
CA ILE A 206 -2.60 -5.22 -16.00
C ILE A 206 -3.06 -3.79 -16.23
N ASP A 207 -2.19 -2.95 -16.79
CA ASP A 207 -2.55 -1.57 -17.09
C ASP A 207 -3.51 -1.51 -18.28
N HIS A 208 -4.80 -1.37 -18.00
CA HIS A 208 -5.85 -1.14 -18.99
C HIS A 208 -6.06 0.36 -19.29
N GLY A 209 -5.32 1.26 -18.65
CA GLY A 209 -5.48 2.70 -18.80
C GLY A 209 -6.57 3.31 -17.91
N ASN A 210 -7.15 2.54 -16.98
CA ASN A 210 -8.16 3.03 -16.02
C ASN A 210 -7.56 4.12 -15.13
N THR A 211 -8.31 5.22 -14.95
CA THR A 211 -7.90 6.33 -14.07
C THR A 211 -8.96 6.70 -13.04
N GLN A 212 -10.17 6.13 -13.16
CA GLN A 212 -11.28 6.36 -12.24
C GLN A 212 -11.39 5.19 -11.28
N LEU A 213 -11.50 5.46 -9.99
CA LEU A 213 -11.70 4.42 -8.99
C LEU A 213 -13.05 3.73 -9.22
N SER A 214 -13.05 2.41 -9.24
CA SER A 214 -14.28 1.62 -9.27
C SER A 214 -15.04 1.74 -7.94
N ALA A 215 -16.32 1.33 -7.93
CA ALA A 215 -17.09 1.26 -6.69
C ALA A 215 -16.40 0.33 -5.65
N ALA A 216 -15.82 -0.78 -6.11
CA ALA A 216 -15.07 -1.73 -5.31
C ALA A 216 -13.81 -1.11 -4.67
N ASP A 217 -13.07 -0.27 -5.42
CA ASP A 217 -11.89 0.45 -4.91
C ASP A 217 -12.31 1.43 -3.79
N VAL A 218 -13.38 2.21 -4.04
CA VAL A 218 -13.91 3.18 -3.09
C VAL A 218 -14.42 2.50 -1.81
N GLN A 219 -15.14 1.39 -1.93
CA GLN A 219 -15.66 0.65 -0.79
C GLN A 219 -14.53 0.07 0.07
N SER A 220 -13.46 -0.40 -0.58
CA SER A 220 -12.30 -0.96 0.10
C SER A 220 -11.50 0.12 0.83
N LEU A 221 -11.32 1.31 0.24
CA LEU A 221 -10.76 2.47 0.94
C LEU A 221 -11.58 2.84 2.18
N ARG A 222 -12.92 2.86 2.09
CA ARG A 222 -13.77 3.10 3.27
C ARG A 222 -13.55 2.05 4.36
N SER A 223 -13.40 0.79 3.99
CA SER A 223 -13.14 -0.29 4.95
C SER A 223 -11.79 -0.13 5.69
N ILE A 224 -10.82 0.56 5.09
CA ILE A 224 -9.53 0.88 5.73
C ILE A 224 -9.69 2.09 6.66
N TYR A 225 -10.34 3.16 6.18
CA TYR A 225 -10.21 4.49 6.78
C TYR A 225 -11.43 4.95 7.59
N ASP A 226 -12.64 4.43 7.35
CA ASP A 226 -13.85 4.83 8.08
C ASP A 226 -14.05 4.04 9.40
N LYS A 227 -13.12 3.15 9.75
CA LYS A 227 -13.06 2.45 11.05
C LYS A 227 -12.93 3.43 12.21
N LYS A 228 -13.52 3.09 13.36
CA LYS A 228 -13.51 3.88 14.60
C LYS A 228 -12.95 3.07 15.76
#